data_AF-A0A9D7N6K1-F1
#
_entry.id   AF-A0A9D7N6K1-F1
#
_cell.length_a   1.000
_cell.length_b   1.000
_cell.length_c   1.000
_cell.angle_alpha   90.00
_cell.angle_beta   90.00
_cell.angle_gamma   90.00
#
_symmetry.space_group_name_H-M   'P 1'
#
loop_
_entity.id
_entity.type
_entity.pdbx_description
1 polymer ?
#
loop_
_entity_poly.entity_id
_entity_poly.type
_entity_poly.pdbx_seq_one_letter_code
_entity_poly.pdbx_strand_id
1 'polypeptide(L)'
;MEPDEIEAARRRAGSRRSWPVRIFRLGAEPSEDLSATTTAEERLAMVEELSRQAWELSGRPWPSYTRAEIPVRIFRPGEPRDP
;
A
#
# COMPACT_ATOMS: atom_id res chain seq x y z
N MET A 1 8.45 13.11 -31.49
CA MET A 1 8.34 13.78 -30.18
C MET A 1 8.88 15.18 -30.40
N GLU A 2 8.01 16.16 -30.27
CA GLU A 2 8.34 17.55 -30.53
C GLU A 2 9.36 18.06 -29.49
N PRO A 3 10.20 19.07 -29.82
CA PRO A 3 11.21 19.60 -28.92
C PRO A 3 10.66 19.99 -27.53
N ASP A 4 9.44 20.52 -27.49
CA ASP A 4 8.76 20.93 -26.25
C ASP A 4 8.37 19.74 -25.37
N GLU A 5 8.05 18.59 -25.97
CA GLU A 5 7.73 17.35 -25.25
C GLU A 5 8.98 16.76 -24.59
N ILE A 6 10.14 16.87 -25.24
CA ILE A 6 11.44 16.45 -24.70
C ILE A 6 11.80 17.30 -23.49
N GLU A 7 11.61 18.62 -23.58
CA GLU A 7 11.91 19.54 -22.48
C GLU A 7 10.95 19.36 -21.29
N ALA A 8 9.67 19.10 -21.56
CA ALA A 8 8.71 18.72 -20.52
C ALA A 8 9.07 17.37 -19.85
N ALA A 9 9.51 16.38 -20.62
CA ALA A 9 9.97 15.11 -20.10
C ALA A 9 11.23 15.26 -19.22
N ARG A 10 12.19 16.10 -19.63
CA ARG A 10 13.39 16.41 -18.85
C ARG A 10 13.07 17.10 -17.54
N ARG A 11 12.17 18.09 -17.53
CA ARG A 11 11.70 18.73 -16.29
C ARG A 11 11.06 17.72 -15.35
N ARG A 12 10.15 16.87 -15.83
CA ARG A 12 9.54 15.80 -15.01
C ARG A 12 10.60 14.83 -14.46
N ALA A 13 11.55 14.42 -15.29
CA ALA A 13 12.63 13.54 -14.86
C ALA A 13 13.50 14.19 -13.77
N GLY A 14 13.81 15.48 -13.91
CA GLY A 14 14.51 16.28 -12.90
C GLY A 14 13.76 16.34 -11.58
N SER A 15 12.46 16.64 -11.60
CA SER A 15 11.62 16.68 -10.39
C SER A 15 11.49 15.33 -9.68
N ARG A 16 11.53 14.21 -10.42
CA ARG A 16 11.44 12.86 -9.84
C ARG A 16 12.72 12.42 -9.14
N ARG A 17 13.86 13.07 -9.41
CA ARG A 17 15.14 12.74 -8.74
C ARG A 17 15.12 13.03 -7.24
N SER A 18 14.27 13.94 -6.78
CA SER A 18 14.15 14.28 -5.35
C SER A 18 13.08 13.46 -4.63
N TRP A 19 12.41 12.51 -5.30
CA TRP A 19 11.41 11.69 -4.65
C TRP A 19 12.07 10.74 -3.66
N PRO A 20 11.49 10.55 -2.45
CA PRO A 20 12.03 9.64 -1.45
C PRO A 20 11.66 8.17 -1.78
N VAL A 21 12.02 7.72 -2.98
CA VAL A 21 11.70 6.39 -3.50
C VAL A 21 12.96 5.62 -3.82
N ARG A 22 12.92 4.30 -3.63
CA ARG A 22 13.99 3.39 -4.04
C ARG A 22 13.64 2.81 -5.40
N ILE A 23 14.60 2.79 -6.33
CA ILE A 23 14.41 2.27 -7.69
C ILE A 23 15.21 0.97 -7.81
N PHE A 24 14.54 -0.09 -8.25
CA PHE A 24 15.14 -1.38 -8.53
C PHE A 24 14.88 -1.77 -9.98
N ARG A 25 15.68 -2.70 -10.51
CA ARG A 25 15.33 -3.38 -11.78
C ARG A 25 14.25 -4.42 -11.47
N LEU A 26 13.37 -4.65 -12.45
CA LEU A 26 12.35 -5.69 -12.35
C LEU A 26 13.00 -7.06 -12.07
N GLY A 27 12.59 -7.70 -10.98
CA GLY A 27 13.13 -8.97 -10.49
C GLY A 27 14.39 -8.86 -9.62
N ALA A 28 14.90 -7.64 -9.39
CA ALA A 28 16.03 -7.35 -8.51
C ALA A 28 15.60 -6.56 -7.26
N GLU A 29 14.29 -6.46 -7.03
CA GLU A 29 13.75 -5.90 -5.80
C GLU A 29 14.21 -6.75 -4.60
N PRO A 30 14.58 -6.13 -3.47
CA PRO A 30 14.77 -6.88 -2.24
C PRO A 30 13.45 -7.54 -1.84
N SER A 31 13.53 -8.65 -1.10
CA SER A 31 12.34 -9.26 -0.50
C SER A 31 11.59 -8.22 0.33
N GLU A 32 10.27 -8.11 0.10
CA GLU A 32 9.37 -7.30 0.93
C GLU A 32 8.96 -8.03 2.22
N ASP A 33 9.47 -9.25 2.43
CA ASP A 33 9.23 -9.97 3.67
C ASP A 33 10.04 -9.35 4.82
N LEU A 34 9.34 -8.54 5.62
CA LEU A 34 9.86 -7.93 6.84
C LEU A 34 9.76 -8.86 8.05
N SER A 35 9.30 -10.11 7.89
CA SER A 35 9.06 -11.03 9.02
C SER A 35 10.31 -11.34 9.85
N ALA A 36 11.49 -11.29 9.22
CA ALA A 36 12.77 -11.52 9.88
C ALA A 36 13.25 -10.33 10.72
N THR A 37 12.73 -9.12 10.48
CA THR A 37 13.20 -7.87 11.11
C THR A 37 12.12 -7.15 11.91
N THR A 38 10.91 -7.68 11.95
CA THR A 38 9.76 -7.10 12.67
C THR A 38 9.03 -8.15 13.50
N THR A 39 8.50 -7.72 14.63
CA THR A 39 7.54 -8.48 15.44
C THR A 39 6.14 -8.45 14.81
N ALA A 40 5.24 -9.29 15.30
CA ALA A 40 3.84 -9.28 14.85
C ALA A 40 3.15 -7.96 15.21
N GLU A 41 3.43 -7.45 16.41
CA GLU A 41 2.90 -6.21 16.95
C GLU A 41 3.32 -4.99 16.10
N GLU A 42 4.60 -4.90 15.73
CA GLU A 42 5.10 -3.84 14.86
C GLU A 42 4.44 -3.86 13.48
N ARG A 43 4.19 -5.05 12.91
CA ARG A 43 3.48 -5.17 11.63
C ARG A 43 2.03 -4.72 11.73
N LEU A 44 1.34 -5.08 12.81
CA LEU A 44 -0.04 -4.62 13.04
C LEU A 44 -0.11 -3.10 13.18
N ALA A 45 0.84 -2.50 13.92
CA ALA A 45 0.92 -1.05 14.06
C ALA A 45 1.16 -0.34 12.72
N MET A 46 2.05 -0.88 11.87
CA MET A 46 2.27 -0.34 10.52
C MET A 46 1.02 -0.42 9.65
N VAL A 47 0.33 -1.56 9.65
CA VAL A 47 -0.90 -1.76 8.86
C VAL A 47 -2.03 -0.84 9.33
N GLU A 48 -2.17 -0.64 10.63
CA GLU A 48 -3.16 0.27 11.22
C GLU A 48 -2.97 1.70 10.69
N GLU A 49 -1.74 2.23 10.79
CA GLU A 49 -1.41 3.57 10.33
C GLU A 49 -1.68 3.76 8.82
N LEU A 50 -1.19 2.81 8.01
CA LEU A 50 -1.39 2.86 6.55
C LEU A 50 -2.87 2.77 6.17
N SER A 51 -3.63 1.92 6.86
CA SER A 51 -5.06 1.76 6.61
C SER A 51 -5.84 3.04 6.93
N ARG A 52 -5.48 3.73 8.03
CA ARG A 52 -6.08 5.01 8.39
C ARG A 52 -5.77 6.09 7.35
N GLN A 53 -4.51 6.26 6.97
CA GLN A 53 -4.10 7.25 5.96
C GLN A 53 -4.76 6.99 4.60
N ALA A 54 -4.80 5.72 4.16
CA ALA A 54 -5.46 5.35 2.91
C ALA A 54 -6.96 5.67 2.94
N TRP A 55 -7.62 5.48 4.09
CA TRP A 55 -9.03 5.82 4.23
C TRP A 55 -9.26 7.33 4.20
N GLU A 56 -8.43 8.11 4.89
CA GLU A 56 -8.50 9.59 4.87
C GLU A 56 -8.36 10.13 3.44
N LEU A 57 -7.42 9.58 2.67
CA LEU A 57 -7.22 9.95 1.26
C LEU A 57 -8.43 9.64 0.37
N SER A 58 -9.28 8.69 0.77
CA SER A 58 -10.51 8.38 0.02
C SER A 58 -11.59 9.47 0.14
N GLY A 59 -11.48 10.37 1.12
CA GLY A 59 -12.48 11.39 1.43
C GLY A 59 -13.83 10.85 1.93
N ARG A 60 -13.91 9.55 2.24
CA ARG A 60 -15.13 8.91 2.75
C ARG A 60 -15.22 9.05 4.27
N PRO A 61 -16.43 9.13 4.84
CA PRO A 61 -16.58 9.08 6.29
C PRO A 61 -16.03 7.77 6.84
N TRP A 62 -15.57 7.78 8.10
CA TRP A 62 -15.14 6.56 8.77
C TRP A 62 -16.31 5.57 8.87
N PRO A 63 -16.11 4.27 8.62
CA PRO A 63 -17.20 3.30 8.69
C PRO A 63 -17.77 3.21 10.11
N SER A 64 -19.10 3.22 10.22
CA SER A 64 -19.82 3.17 11.51
C SER A 64 -20.59 1.87 11.72
N TYR A 65 -20.21 0.78 11.06
CA TYR A 65 -20.89 -0.51 11.20
C TYR A 65 -20.56 -1.20 12.52
N THR A 66 -21.50 -1.99 13.05
CA THR A 66 -21.22 -2.91 14.16
C THR A 66 -20.43 -4.13 13.67
N ARG A 67 -19.89 -4.92 14.60
CA ARG A 67 -19.19 -6.18 14.29
C ARG A 67 -20.06 -7.16 13.48
N ALA A 68 -21.38 -7.14 13.69
CA ALA A 68 -22.34 -8.01 13.02
C ALA A 68 -22.65 -7.57 11.58
N GLU A 69 -22.41 -6.31 11.26
CA GLU A 69 -22.72 -5.68 9.96
C GLU A 69 -21.47 -5.54 9.08
N ILE A 70 -20.30 -5.94 9.58
CA ILE A 70 -19.07 -5.91 8.78
C ILE A 70 -19.28 -6.77 7.53
N PRO A 71 -18.98 -6.26 6.31
CA PRO A 71 -19.14 -6.99 5.06
C PRO A 71 -18.03 -8.04 4.87
N VAL A 72 -17.89 -8.94 5.84
CA VAL A 72 -16.93 -10.04 5.83
C VAL A 72 -17.66 -11.35 6.12
N ARG A 73 -17.18 -12.44 5.51
CA ARG A 73 -17.60 -13.79 5.88
C ARG A 73 -16.60 -14.35 6.88
N ILE A 74 -17.08 -14.78 8.04
CA ILE A 74 -16.24 -15.39 9.07
C ILE A 74 -16.20 -16.90 8.80
N PHE A 75 -15.00 -17.44 8.63
CA PHE A 75 -14.76 -18.88 8.54
C PHE A 75 -14.11 -19.36 9.82
N ARG A 76 -14.61 -20.45 10.39
CA ARG A 76 -13.98 -21.10 11.54
C ARG A 76 -12.79 -21.96 11.09
N PRO A 77 -11.81 -22.21 11.97
CA PRO A 77 -10.76 -23.18 11.67
C PRO A 77 -11.36 -24.53 11.26
N GLY A 78 -10.94 -25.08 10.12
CA GLY A 78 -11.43 -26.34 9.56
C GLY A 78 -12.67 -26.23 8.67
N GLU A 79 -13.29 -25.05 8.56
CA GLU A 79 -14.41 -24.81 7.66
C GLU A 79 -13.91 -24.67 6.20
N PRO A 80 -14.54 -25.34 5.23
CA PRO A 80 -14.18 -25.18 3.82
C PRO A 80 -14.43 -23.74 3.36
N ARG A 81 -13.45 -23.18 2.65
CA ARG A 81 -13.59 -21.91 1.95
C ARG A 81 -13.98 -22.25 0.52
N ASP A 82 -15.19 -21.85 0.10
CA ASP A 82 -15.54 -21.92 -1.32
C ASP A 82 -14.51 -21.09 -2.12
N PRO A 83 -14.02 -21.59 -3.27
CA PRO A 83 -13.02 -20.92 -4.10
C PRO A 83 -13.52 -19.61 -4.73
#